data_AF-A0A0F9BAU3-F1
#
_entry.id   AF-A0A0F9BAU3-F1
#
_cell.length_a   1.000
_cell.length_b   1.000
_cell.length_c   1.000
_cell.angle_alpha   90.00
_cell.angle_beta   90.00
_cell.angle_gamma   90.00
#
_symmetry.space_group_name_H-M   'P 1'
#
loop_
_entity.id
_entity.type
_entity.pdbx_description
1 polymer ?
#
loop_
_entity_poly.entity_id
_entity_poly.type
_entity_poly.pdbx_seq_one_letter_code
_entity_poly.pdbx_strand_id
1 'polypeptide(L)'
;MATKTIADVDVAGKRVLMRVDFNVPLEGGRVADDNRIVQALPSIRRVVEGGGRLILMSHCGRPKGEGFEPEFSLKPAAHRL
;
A
#
# COMPACT_ATOMS: atom_id res chain seq x y z
N MET A 1 2.39 17.92 -20.62
CA MET A 1 3.67 17.43 -20.06
C MET A 1 3.45 16.04 -19.53
N ALA A 2 4.39 15.11 -19.74
CA ALA A 2 4.29 13.77 -19.17
C ALA A 2 4.48 13.83 -17.65
N THR A 3 3.70 13.05 -16.91
CA THR A 3 3.84 12.91 -15.46
C THR A 3 5.16 12.21 -15.15
N LYS A 4 5.89 12.68 -14.13
CA LYS A 4 7.09 11.99 -13.64
C LYS A 4 6.72 10.62 -13.07
N THR A 5 7.61 9.66 -13.25
CA THR A 5 7.49 8.32 -12.70
C THR A 5 8.36 8.15 -11.45
N ILE A 6 8.21 7.02 -10.77
CA ILE A 6 9.08 6.65 -9.64
C ILE A 6 10.55 6.47 -10.04
N ALA A 7 10.84 6.21 -11.33
CA ALA A 7 12.20 6.11 -11.83
C ALA A 7 12.90 7.49 -11.88
N ASP A 8 12.12 8.57 -12.03
CA ASP A 8 12.61 9.94 -12.25
C ASP A 8 12.88 10.71 -10.96
N VAL A 9 12.64 10.09 -9.79
CA VAL A 9 12.73 10.74 -8.48
C VAL A 9 13.82 10.12 -7.62
N ASP A 10 14.60 10.99 -6.99
CA ASP A 10 15.51 10.64 -5.91
C ASP A 10 14.71 10.50 -4.61
N VAL A 11 14.82 9.34 -3.97
CA VAL A 11 14.07 8.95 -2.77
C VAL A 11 14.94 8.87 -1.53
N ALA A 12 16.27 8.96 -1.66
CA ALA A 12 17.20 8.72 -0.56
C ALA A 12 17.02 9.75 0.56
N GLY A 13 16.85 9.26 1.80
CA GLY A 13 16.64 10.10 2.97
C GLY A 13 15.28 10.82 3.02
N LYS A 14 14.39 10.59 2.05
CA LYS A 14 13.08 11.26 1.97
C LYS A 14 11.96 10.37 2.49
N ARG A 15 10.89 10.99 2.99
CA ARG A 15 9.63 10.31 3.29
C ARG A 15 8.79 10.27 2.02
N VAL A 16 8.42 9.08 1.56
CA VAL A 16 7.67 8.87 0.31
C VAL A 16 6.30 8.32 0.63
N LEU A 17 5.25 9.11 0.37
CA LEU A 17 3.87 8.66 0.45
C LEU A 17 3.49 7.95 -0.85
N MET A 18 3.06 6.70 -0.76
CA MET A 18 2.68 5.88 -1.91
C MET A 18 1.26 5.36 -1.74
N ARG A 19 0.39 5.73 -2.69
CA ARG A 19 -0.95 5.16 -2.81
C ARG A 19 -0.86 3.83 -3.54
N VAL A 20 -1.21 2.76 -2.84
CA VAL A 20 -1.23 1.38 -3.37
C VAL A 20 -2.66 0.84 -3.38
N ASP A 21 -2.93 -0.20 -4.17
CA ASP A 21 -4.18 -0.94 -4.12
C ASP A 21 -4.04 -2.19 -3.26
N PHE A 22 -4.27 -2.07 -1.96
CA PHE A 22 -4.37 -3.20 -1.02
C PHE A 22 -5.83 -3.56 -0.71
N ASN A 23 -6.77 -3.26 -1.61
CA ASN A 23 -8.13 -3.74 -1.48
C ASN A 23 -8.19 -5.22 -1.90
N VAL A 24 -7.79 -6.09 -0.99
CA VAL A 24 -7.73 -7.55 -1.16
C VAL A 24 -8.90 -8.23 -0.44
N PRO A 25 -9.37 -9.40 -0.93
CA PRO A 25 -10.39 -10.16 -0.24
C PRO A 25 -9.86 -10.68 1.11
N LEU A 26 -10.71 -10.60 2.14
CA LEU A 26 -10.40 -11.03 3.50
C LEU A 26 -11.32 -12.18 3.92
N GLU A 27 -10.73 -13.23 4.47
CA GLU A 27 -11.43 -14.37 5.05
C GLU A 27 -10.91 -14.62 6.47
N GLY A 28 -11.82 -14.61 7.47
CA GLY A 28 -11.43 -14.81 8.87
C GLY A 28 -10.37 -13.82 9.38
N GLY A 29 -10.35 -12.59 8.84
CA GLY A 29 -9.36 -11.57 9.21
C GLY A 29 -7.97 -11.77 8.60
N ARG A 30 -7.84 -12.64 7.59
CA ARG A 30 -6.59 -12.87 6.83
C ARG A 30 -6.81 -12.58 5.35
N VAL A 31 -5.73 -12.28 4.64
CA VAL A 31 -5.75 -12.08 3.19
C VAL A 31 -5.96 -13.44 2.51
N ALA A 32 -7.02 -13.58 1.72
CA ALA A 32 -7.33 -14.81 0.97
C ALA A 32 -6.60 -14.84 -0.39
N ASP A 33 -6.44 -13.68 -1.02
CA ASP A 33 -5.67 -13.50 -2.25
C ASP A 33 -4.79 -12.24 -2.13
N ASP A 34 -3.48 -12.41 -2.29
CA ASP A 34 -2.48 -11.36 -2.13
C ASP A 34 -1.93 -10.79 -3.45
N ASN A 35 -2.52 -11.16 -4.60
CA ASN A 35 -2.05 -10.74 -5.93
C ASN A 35 -1.81 -9.23 -6.03
N ARG A 36 -2.71 -8.42 -5.47
CA ARG A 36 -2.57 -6.94 -5.48
C ARG A 36 -1.42 -6.44 -4.60
N ILE A 37 -1.14 -7.11 -3.49
CA ILE A 37 0.01 -6.81 -2.63
C ILE A 37 1.29 -7.10 -3.40
N VAL A 38 1.37 -8.29 -4.02
CA VAL A 38 2.52 -8.73 -4.81
C VAL A 38 2.80 -7.76 -5.97
N GLN A 39 1.76 -7.30 -6.67
CA GLN A 39 1.89 -6.35 -7.78
C GLN A 39 2.46 -4.99 -7.35
N ALA A 40 2.30 -4.58 -6.08
CA ALA A 40 2.87 -3.33 -5.58
C ALA A 40 4.35 -3.45 -5.18
N LEU A 41 4.86 -4.67 -4.98
CA LEU A 41 6.22 -4.91 -4.47
C LEU A 41 7.33 -4.25 -5.29
N PRO A 42 7.30 -4.24 -6.64
CA PRO A 42 8.36 -3.58 -7.42
C PRO A 42 8.50 -2.08 -7.08
N SER A 43 7.39 -1.36 -6.94
CA SER A 43 7.41 0.06 -6.57
C SER A 43 7.83 0.26 -5.12
N ILE A 44 7.36 -0.60 -4.20
CA ILE A 44 7.75 -0.58 -2.79
C ILE A 44 9.27 -0.76 -2.64
N ARG A 45 9.82 -1.81 -3.28
CA ARG A 45 11.25 -2.12 -3.27
C ARG A 45 12.08 -0.97 -3.82
N ARG A 46 11.66 -0.36 -4.94
CA ARG A 46 12.35 0.80 -5.52
C ARG A 46 12.52 1.98 -4.55
N VAL A 47 11.57 2.20 -3.63
CA VAL A 47 11.69 3.24 -2.59
C VAL A 47 12.61 2.79 -1.47
N VAL A 48 12.37 1.59 -0.94
CA VAL A 48 13.08 1.06 0.24
C VAL A 48 14.56 0.83 -0.08
N GLU A 49 14.87 0.15 -1.19
CA GLU A 49 16.23 -0.09 -1.67
C GLU A 49 16.94 1.21 -2.07
N GLY A 50 16.17 2.23 -2.49
CA GLY A 50 16.66 3.58 -2.75
C GLY A 50 16.95 4.41 -1.50
N GLY A 51 16.80 3.85 -0.29
CA GLY A 51 17.06 4.54 0.97
C GLY A 51 15.95 5.53 1.39
N GLY A 52 14.76 5.41 0.80
CA GLY A 52 13.59 6.21 1.17
C GLY A 52 12.79 5.59 2.31
N ARG A 53 12.16 6.44 3.12
CA ARG A 53 11.20 6.03 4.15
C ARG A 53 9.79 5.98 3.56
N LEU A 54 9.36 4.77 3.20
CA LEU A 54 8.06 4.53 2.58
C LEU A 54 6.89 4.66 3.58
N ILE A 55 5.82 5.31 3.15
CA ILE A 55 4.54 5.43 3.85
C ILE A 55 3.46 4.94 2.87
N LEU A 56 2.83 3.82 3.17
CA LEU A 56 1.79 3.23 2.33
C LEU A 56 0.41 3.74 2.74
N MET A 57 -0.44 4.01 1.74
CA MET A 57 -1.85 4.29 1.94
C MET A 57 -2.70 3.48 0.96
N SER A 58 -3.82 2.97 1.43
CA SER A 58 -4.81 2.28 0.59
C SER A 58 -6.23 2.53 1.12
N HIS A 59 -7.21 2.19 0.30
CA HIS A 59 -8.56 1.88 0.76
C HIS A 59 -8.71 0.38 1.03
N CYS A 60 -9.75 0.01 1.78
CA CYS A 60 -10.21 -1.36 1.97
C CYS A 60 -11.74 -1.33 1.98
N GLY A 61 -12.38 -2.06 1.06
CA GLY A 61 -13.84 -2.09 0.94
C GLY A 61 -14.48 -0.70 0.77
N ARG A 62 -15.66 -0.53 1.36
CA ARG A 62 -16.49 0.68 1.27
C ARG A 62 -17.07 0.98 2.66
N PRO A 63 -16.27 1.54 3.59
CA PRO A 63 -16.77 1.96 4.90
C PRO A 63 -17.88 2.99 4.74
N LYS A 64 -18.84 3.00 5.67
CA LYS A 64 -19.94 3.97 5.70
C LYS A 64 -19.48 5.36 6.14
N GLY A 65 -18.33 5.44 6.80
CA GLY A 65 -17.76 6.70 7.26
C GLY A 65 -18.38 7.20 8.57
N GLU A 66 -19.02 6.31 9.33
CA GLU A 66 -19.63 6.60 10.63
C GLU A 66 -18.61 6.50 11.78
N GLY A 67 -17.36 6.14 11.48
CA GLY A 67 -16.29 5.99 12.46
C GLY A 67 -15.26 4.95 12.03
N PHE A 68 -14.52 4.42 13.00
CA PHE A 68 -13.65 3.26 12.76
C PHE A 68 -14.48 1.99 12.64
N GLU A 69 -14.43 1.37 11.46
CA GLU A 69 -15.10 0.12 11.11
C GLU A 69 -14.03 -1.00 11.00
N PRO A 70 -13.88 -1.88 12.02
CA PRO A 70 -12.79 -2.85 12.11
C PRO A 70 -12.66 -3.79 10.90
N GLU A 71 -13.77 -4.11 10.25
CA GLU A 71 -13.84 -4.96 9.06
C GLU A 71 -13.16 -4.35 7.83
N PHE A 72 -13.02 -3.03 7.78
CA PHE A 72 -12.33 -2.29 6.71
C PHE A 72 -10.91 -1.87 7.11
N SER A 73 -10.37 -2.44 8.19
CA SER A 73 -8.99 -2.20 8.61
C SER A 73 -7.99 -2.78 7.62
N LEU A 74 -6.92 -2.03 7.33
CA LEU A 74 -5.77 -2.52 6.55
C LEU A 74 -4.80 -3.42 7.34
N LYS A 75 -5.08 -3.69 8.63
CA LYS A 75 -4.21 -4.52 9.48
C LYS A 75 -3.88 -5.90 8.86
N PRO A 76 -4.83 -6.64 8.24
CA PRO A 76 -4.51 -7.91 7.59
C PRO A 76 -3.54 -7.76 6.42
N ALA A 77 -3.70 -6.72 5.59
CA ALA A 77 -2.79 -6.44 4.48
C ALA A 77 -1.39 -6.07 4.99
N ALA A 78 -1.30 -5.29 6.07
CA ALA A 78 -0.03 -4.95 6.71
C ALA A 78 0.68 -6.16 7.33
N HIS A 79 -0.06 -7.13 7.88
CA HIS A 79 0.52 -8.36 8.41
C HIS A 79 0.98 -9.32 7.31
N ARG A 80 0.34 -9.28 6.13
CA ARG A 80 0.72 -10.11 4.97
C ARG A 80 1.93 -9.55 4.23
N LEU A 81 2.04 -8.24 4.09
CA LEU A 81 3.13 -7.55 3.37
C LEU A 81 4.50 -7.91 3.95
#